data_AF-A0A6I1I7J0-F1
#
_entry.id   AF-A0A6I1I7J0-F1
#
_cell.length_a   1.000
_cell.length_b   1.000
_cell.length_c   1.000
_cell.angle_alpha   90.00
_cell.angle_beta   90.00
_cell.angle_gamma   90.00
#
_symmetry.space_group_name_H-M   'P 1'
#
loop_
_entity.id
_entity.type
_entity.pdbx_description
1 polymer ?
#
loop_
_entity_poly.entity_id
_entity_poly.type
_entity_poly.pdbx_seq_one_letter_code
_entity_poly.pdbx_strand_id
1 'polypeptide(L)'
;MTSISRRLQELGLTDSQAQSLADAAQRNDLAPALQHLLLRGLWSDVVDESMPQPQWLERWRTLGESDFPFINSPALQRLLDAGVDVHDLTDVVRSAQVLTIYNIAQLIDEPCGDLGYDVADAPDVQLAYVDETGAPHRPGSLHAALEELDPAGRHGQPRTLELRQFGGLPDELQREIEDLLAQQAWSQAAVLWKRATGGDLKQCLATVQSLARQL
;
A
#
# COMPACT_ATOMS: atom_id res chain seq x y z
N MET A 1 4.92 19.71 -24.71
CA MET A 1 3.96 18.92 -23.92
C MET A 1 4.69 17.69 -23.40
N THR A 2 4.64 17.42 -22.11
CA THR A 2 5.21 16.19 -21.51
C THR A 2 4.36 14.99 -21.97
N SER A 3 4.97 13.89 -22.44
CA SER A 3 4.22 12.70 -22.85
C SER A 3 3.49 12.04 -21.67
N ILE A 4 2.38 11.35 -21.92
CA ILE A 4 1.64 10.58 -20.91
C ILE A 4 2.57 9.58 -20.21
N SER A 5 3.40 8.86 -20.97
CA SER A 5 4.39 7.91 -20.43
C SER A 5 5.33 8.56 -19.42
N ARG A 6 5.83 9.77 -19.71
CA ARG A 6 6.72 10.49 -18.79
C ARG A 6 6.01 10.97 -17.53
N ARG A 7 4.75 11.40 -17.62
CA ARG A 7 3.95 11.72 -16.42
C ARG A 7 3.69 10.49 -15.55
N LEU A 8 3.44 9.34 -16.18
CA LEU A 8 3.30 8.07 -15.47
C LEU A 8 4.61 7.64 -14.78
N GLN A 9 5.76 7.84 -15.41
CA GLN A 9 7.08 7.62 -14.77
C GLN A 9 7.34 8.59 -13.61
N GLU A 10 6.92 9.85 -13.71
CA GLU A 10 6.98 10.81 -12.58
C GLU A 10 6.09 10.38 -11.40
N LEU A 11 5.06 9.57 -11.69
CA LEU A 11 4.29 8.83 -10.71
C LEU A 11 4.97 7.49 -10.34
N GLY A 12 6.24 7.27 -10.60
CA GLY A 12 6.96 6.06 -10.14
C GLY A 12 6.54 4.75 -10.80
N LEU A 13 5.86 4.77 -11.94
CA LEU A 13 5.68 3.55 -12.75
C LEU A 13 7.00 3.19 -13.44
N THR A 14 7.25 1.90 -13.60
CA THR A 14 8.36 1.42 -14.43
C THR A 14 8.15 1.83 -15.89
N ASP A 15 9.24 1.92 -16.65
CA ASP A 15 9.19 2.24 -18.08
C ASP A 15 8.23 1.34 -18.87
N SER A 16 8.22 0.05 -18.55
CA SER A 16 7.32 -0.92 -19.18
C SER A 16 5.85 -0.67 -18.86
N GLN A 17 5.52 -0.42 -17.59
CA GLN A 17 4.15 -0.11 -17.17
C GLN A 17 3.67 1.21 -17.78
N ALA A 18 4.50 2.26 -17.70
CA ALA A 18 4.18 3.58 -18.24
C ALA A 18 3.98 3.55 -19.76
N GLN A 19 4.80 2.78 -20.49
CA GLN A 19 4.64 2.62 -21.94
C GLN A 19 3.37 1.83 -22.27
N SER A 20 3.08 0.73 -21.57
CA SER A 20 1.87 -0.08 -21.79
C SER A 20 0.59 0.75 -21.64
N LEU A 21 0.50 1.56 -20.57
CA LEU A 21 -0.63 2.46 -20.35
C LEU A 21 -0.71 3.59 -21.38
N ALA A 22 0.43 4.14 -21.80
CA ALA A 22 0.47 5.15 -22.85
C ALA A 22 0.01 4.59 -24.21
N ASP A 23 0.39 3.36 -24.54
CA ASP A 23 -0.01 2.69 -25.77
C ASP A 23 -1.52 2.37 -25.75
N ALA A 24 -2.08 1.99 -24.60
CA ALA A 24 -3.53 1.82 -24.43
C ALA A 24 -4.28 3.14 -24.67
N ALA A 25 -3.80 4.22 -24.04
CA ALA A 25 -4.39 5.54 -24.23
C ALA A 25 -4.32 6.03 -25.69
N GLN A 26 -3.24 5.74 -26.43
CA GLN A 26 -3.12 6.05 -27.86
C GLN A 26 -4.15 5.30 -28.72
N ARG A 27 -4.63 4.15 -28.27
CA ARG A 27 -5.71 3.39 -28.91
C ARG A 27 -7.11 3.79 -28.43
N ASN A 28 -7.23 4.90 -27.69
CA ASN A 28 -8.45 5.33 -26.99
C ASN A 28 -8.97 4.32 -25.96
N ASP A 29 -8.11 3.43 -25.46
CA ASP A 29 -8.42 2.57 -24.33
C ASP A 29 -7.89 3.21 -23.05
N LEU A 30 -8.73 4.06 -22.44
CA LEU A 30 -8.36 4.83 -21.24
C LEU A 30 -8.58 4.05 -19.94
N ALA A 31 -9.32 2.93 -19.98
CA ALA A 31 -9.72 2.19 -18.80
C ALA A 31 -8.53 1.77 -17.91
N PRO A 32 -7.45 1.15 -18.45
CA PRO A 32 -6.32 0.74 -17.63
C PRO A 32 -5.58 1.92 -16.97
N ALA A 33 -5.47 3.04 -17.69
CA ALA A 33 -4.78 4.22 -17.17
C ALA A 33 -5.58 4.87 -16.03
N LEU A 34 -6.91 4.93 -16.19
CA LEU A 34 -7.81 5.52 -15.20
C LEU A 34 -7.95 4.64 -13.96
N GLN A 35 -8.05 3.33 -14.13
CA GLN A 35 -7.97 2.35 -13.03
C GLN A 35 -6.68 2.55 -12.23
N HIS A 36 -5.54 2.60 -12.91
CA HIS A 36 -4.26 2.78 -12.25
C HIS A 36 -4.19 4.09 -11.46
N LEU A 37 -4.62 5.20 -12.05
CA LEU A 37 -4.62 6.51 -11.38
C LEU A 37 -5.55 6.54 -10.17
N LEU A 38 -6.75 5.94 -10.26
CA LEU A 38 -7.70 5.87 -9.16
C LEU A 38 -7.15 5.02 -8.00
N LEU A 39 -6.67 3.81 -8.30
CA LEU A 39 -6.11 2.90 -7.29
C LEU A 39 -4.86 3.50 -6.64
N ARG A 40 -4.01 4.17 -7.40
CA ARG A 40 -2.89 4.94 -6.86
C ARG A 40 -3.36 6.05 -5.91
N GLY A 41 -4.41 6.76 -6.28
CA GLY A 41 -5.02 7.78 -5.41
C GLY A 41 -5.48 7.18 -4.09
N LEU A 42 -6.23 6.07 -4.13
CA LEU A 42 -6.67 5.35 -2.92
C LEU A 42 -5.49 4.90 -2.04
N TRP A 43 -4.46 4.32 -2.65
CA TRP A 43 -3.25 3.91 -1.93
C TRP A 43 -2.47 5.08 -1.33
N SER A 44 -2.54 6.28 -1.91
CA SER A 44 -1.87 7.46 -1.38
C SER A 44 -2.47 8.01 -0.08
N ASP A 45 -3.70 7.57 0.26
CA ASP A 45 -4.35 7.90 1.54
C ASP A 45 -4.04 6.88 2.65
N VAL A 46 -3.46 5.73 2.29
CA VAL A 46 -2.99 4.74 3.27
C VAL A 46 -1.73 5.27 3.96
N VAL A 47 -1.66 5.12 5.28
CA VAL A 47 -0.52 5.57 6.08
C VAL A 47 0.79 4.94 5.62
N ASP A 48 1.85 5.73 5.64
CA ASP A 48 3.20 5.22 5.40
C ASP A 48 3.70 4.42 6.60
N GLU A 49 4.64 3.52 6.33
CA GLU A 49 5.24 2.64 7.33
C GLU A 49 6.72 2.99 7.57
N SER A 50 7.12 4.23 7.29
CA SER A 50 8.55 4.59 7.24
C SER A 50 9.24 4.42 8.59
N MET A 51 10.54 4.08 8.52
CA MET A 51 11.43 3.95 9.67
C MET A 51 12.39 5.16 9.70
N PRO A 52 12.86 5.59 10.89
CA PRO A 52 12.55 5.06 12.22
C PRO A 52 11.19 5.52 12.77
N GLN A 53 10.53 6.49 12.12
CA GLN A 53 9.22 6.97 12.52
C GLN A 53 8.37 7.20 11.27
N PRO A 54 7.08 6.81 11.29
CA PRO A 54 6.20 7.01 10.16
C PRO A 54 5.74 8.47 10.05
N GLN A 55 5.63 8.98 8.83
CA GLN A 55 5.40 10.40 8.53
C GLN A 55 3.95 10.83 8.74
N TRP A 56 3.00 9.89 8.65
CA TRP A 56 1.57 10.16 8.79
C TRP A 56 1.20 10.77 10.15
N LEU A 57 1.98 10.50 11.21
CA LEU A 57 1.76 11.10 12.52
C LEU A 57 1.84 12.62 12.47
N GLU A 58 2.84 13.17 11.78
CA GLU A 58 3.05 14.60 11.71
C GLU A 58 1.99 15.27 10.84
N ARG A 59 1.60 14.59 9.75
CA ARG A 59 0.43 14.99 8.95
C ARG A 59 -0.83 15.05 9.82
N TRP A 60 -1.03 14.07 10.71
CA TRP A 60 -2.21 14.05 11.58
C TRP A 60 -2.20 15.15 12.63
N ARG A 61 -1.04 15.42 13.25
CA ARG A 61 -0.87 16.56 14.15
C ARG A 61 -1.20 17.88 13.46
N THR A 62 -0.58 18.12 12.30
CA THR A 62 -0.82 19.32 11.48
C THR A 62 -2.30 19.48 11.13
N LEU A 63 -2.98 18.40 10.73
CA LEU A 63 -4.41 18.45 10.40
C LEU A 63 -5.29 18.69 11.63
N GLY A 64 -4.95 18.14 12.79
CA GLY A 64 -5.73 18.38 14.01
C GLY A 64 -5.47 19.74 14.67
N GLU A 65 -4.39 20.43 14.31
CA GLU A 65 -4.19 21.85 14.63
C GLU A 65 -5.02 22.76 13.73
N SER A 66 -5.49 22.25 12.59
CA SER A 66 -6.44 22.94 11.71
C SER A 66 -7.89 22.67 12.12
N ASP A 67 -8.84 23.45 11.60
CA ASP A 67 -10.28 23.25 11.82
C ASP A 67 -10.85 22.01 11.09
N PHE A 68 -10.02 20.99 10.81
CA PHE A 68 -10.45 19.79 10.11
C PHE A 68 -11.28 18.88 11.04
N PRO A 69 -12.57 18.62 10.75
CA PRO A 69 -13.52 18.12 11.74
C PRO A 69 -13.37 16.63 12.09
N PHE A 70 -12.52 15.88 11.38
CA PHE A 70 -12.44 14.42 11.45
C PHE A 70 -11.13 13.90 12.04
N ILE A 71 -10.29 14.76 12.62
CA ILE A 71 -9.03 14.36 13.27
C ILE A 71 -9.11 14.55 14.79
N ASN A 72 -8.77 13.49 15.54
CA ASN A 72 -8.71 13.53 17.00
C ASN A 72 -7.26 13.45 17.52
N SER A 73 -6.49 14.50 17.25
CA SER A 73 -5.10 14.63 17.71
C SER A 73 -4.93 14.48 19.22
N PRO A 74 -5.85 14.98 20.09
CA PRO A 74 -5.74 14.75 21.53
C PRO A 74 -5.80 13.26 21.93
N ALA A 75 -6.60 12.44 21.23
CA ALA A 75 -6.66 11.00 21.48
C ALA A 75 -5.37 10.30 21.05
N LEU A 76 -4.82 10.66 19.89
CA LEU A 76 -3.52 10.17 19.43
C LEU A 76 -2.42 10.47 20.45
N GLN A 77 -2.35 11.72 20.94
CA GLN A 77 -1.32 12.11 21.90
C GLN A 77 -1.42 11.30 23.20
N ARG A 78 -2.64 11.06 23.72
CA ARG A 78 -2.81 10.21 24.92
C ARG A 78 -2.33 8.77 24.71
N LEU A 79 -2.48 8.20 23.51
CA LEU A 79 -1.95 6.86 23.20
C LEU A 79 -0.42 6.85 23.19
N LEU A 80 0.19 7.87 22.58
CA LEU A 80 1.64 8.01 22.55
C LEU A 80 2.22 8.23 23.95
N ASP A 81 1.58 9.10 24.75
CA ASP A 81 1.98 9.37 26.15
C ASP A 81 1.84 8.13 27.05
N ALA A 82 0.92 7.21 26.72
CA ALA A 82 0.78 5.92 27.39
C ALA A 82 1.87 4.89 27.00
N GLY A 83 2.75 5.22 26.06
CA GLY A 83 3.83 4.35 25.61
C GLY A 83 3.40 3.30 24.58
N VAL A 84 2.28 3.50 23.89
CA VAL A 84 1.91 2.64 22.75
C VAL A 84 3.00 2.74 21.68
N ASP A 85 3.43 1.59 21.17
CA ASP A 85 4.37 1.54 20.07
C ASP A 85 3.73 2.12 18.79
N VAL A 86 4.36 3.15 18.24
CA VAL A 86 3.86 3.87 17.05
C VAL A 86 3.69 2.95 15.84
N HIS A 87 4.55 1.96 15.70
CA HIS A 87 4.50 1.06 14.56
C HIS A 87 3.41 0.01 14.72
N ASP A 88 3.12 -0.45 15.95
CA ASP A 88 1.93 -1.29 16.20
C ASP A 88 0.66 -0.51 15.87
N LEU A 89 0.60 0.78 16.28
CA LEU A 89 -0.50 1.66 15.92
C LEU A 89 -0.60 1.87 14.41
N THR A 90 0.54 2.04 13.72
CA THR A 90 0.60 2.18 12.26
C THR A 90 0.06 0.94 11.56
N ASP A 91 0.43 -0.25 12.02
CA ASP A 91 -0.01 -1.51 11.42
C ASP A 91 -1.54 -1.67 11.55
N VAL A 92 -2.11 -1.32 12.71
CA VAL A 92 -3.58 -1.31 12.92
C VAL A 92 -4.27 -0.29 12.01
N VAL A 93 -3.74 0.94 11.92
CA VAL A 93 -4.31 1.99 11.07
C VAL A 93 -4.24 1.60 9.59
N ARG A 94 -3.10 1.08 9.13
CA ARG A 94 -2.93 0.59 7.76
C ARG A 94 -3.95 -0.50 7.45
N SER A 95 -4.10 -1.51 8.31
CA SER A 95 -5.09 -2.57 8.08
C SER A 95 -6.51 -2.03 7.96
N ALA A 96 -6.90 -1.08 8.80
CA ALA A 96 -8.22 -0.44 8.71
C ALA A 96 -8.40 0.35 7.40
N GLN A 97 -7.38 1.08 6.96
CA GLN A 97 -7.43 1.86 5.72
C GLN A 97 -7.43 0.97 4.47
N VAL A 98 -6.62 -0.09 4.45
CA VAL A 98 -6.61 -1.07 3.35
C VAL A 98 -7.98 -1.74 3.21
N LEU A 99 -8.58 -2.17 4.31
CA LEU A 99 -9.95 -2.68 4.30
C LEU A 99 -10.95 -1.64 3.77
N THR A 100 -10.77 -0.37 4.16
CA THR A 100 -11.65 0.72 3.71
C THR A 100 -11.55 0.92 2.19
N ILE A 101 -10.34 1.02 1.63
CA ILE A 101 -10.17 1.22 0.18
C ILE A 101 -10.56 -0.03 -0.63
N TYR A 102 -10.40 -1.22 -0.06
CA TYR A 102 -10.91 -2.48 -0.63
C TYR A 102 -12.42 -2.45 -0.77
N ASN A 103 -13.12 -2.10 0.31
CA ASN A 103 -14.57 -2.00 0.30
C ASN A 103 -15.06 -0.89 -0.63
N ILE A 104 -14.34 0.23 -0.73
CA ILE A 104 -14.66 1.30 -1.70
C ILE A 104 -14.50 0.78 -3.13
N ALA A 105 -13.41 0.08 -3.44
CA ALA A 105 -13.19 -0.49 -4.76
C ALA A 105 -14.29 -1.51 -5.13
N GLN A 106 -14.67 -2.38 -4.19
CA GLN A 106 -15.77 -3.32 -4.36
C GLN A 106 -17.10 -2.62 -4.58
N LEU A 107 -17.40 -1.58 -3.78
CA LEU A 107 -18.62 -0.78 -3.94
C LEU A 107 -18.66 -0.03 -5.27
N ILE A 108 -17.52 0.32 -5.86
CA ILE A 108 -17.48 0.95 -7.19
C ILE A 108 -17.73 -0.08 -8.30
N ASP A 109 -17.13 -1.27 -8.17
CA ASP A 109 -17.29 -2.37 -9.12
C ASP A 109 -18.72 -2.91 -9.10
N GLU A 110 -19.28 -3.12 -7.92
CA GLU A 110 -20.55 -3.81 -7.67
C GLU A 110 -21.34 -3.15 -6.52
N PRO A 111 -21.94 -1.96 -6.70
CA PRO A 111 -22.58 -1.23 -5.60
C PRO A 111 -23.74 -1.97 -4.91
N CYS A 112 -24.40 -2.89 -5.63
CA CYS A 112 -25.56 -3.65 -5.15
C CYS A 112 -25.22 -5.05 -4.66
N GLY A 113 -23.98 -5.54 -4.89
CA GLY A 113 -23.60 -6.95 -4.70
C GLY A 113 -23.85 -7.45 -3.27
N ASP A 114 -23.37 -6.71 -2.27
CA ASP A 114 -23.47 -7.10 -0.86
C ASP A 114 -24.84 -6.81 -0.23
N LEU A 115 -25.69 -6.02 -0.90
CA LEU A 115 -27.01 -5.67 -0.40
C LEU A 115 -28.08 -6.72 -0.74
N GLY A 116 -27.73 -7.75 -1.51
CA GLY A 116 -28.69 -8.71 -2.04
C GLY A 116 -29.74 -8.06 -2.93
N TYR A 117 -29.42 -6.89 -3.49
CA TYR A 117 -30.31 -6.09 -4.32
C TYR A 117 -30.18 -6.50 -5.79
N ASP A 118 -30.13 -7.82 -6.02
CA ASP A 118 -30.13 -8.43 -7.36
C ASP A 118 -31.59 -8.66 -7.77
N VAL A 119 -32.25 -7.57 -8.13
CA VAL A 119 -33.63 -7.56 -8.64
C VAL A 119 -33.56 -7.20 -10.12
N ALA A 120 -34.19 -8.00 -10.97
CA ALA A 120 -34.07 -7.90 -12.43
C ALA A 120 -34.41 -6.52 -13.02
N ASP A 121 -35.19 -5.71 -12.31
CA ASP A 121 -35.64 -4.37 -12.75
C ASP A 121 -34.91 -3.21 -12.04
N ALA A 122 -33.92 -3.50 -11.18
CA ALA A 122 -33.16 -2.47 -10.49
C ALA A 122 -32.12 -1.84 -11.45
N PRO A 123 -32.02 -0.50 -11.49
CA PRO A 123 -30.92 0.14 -12.21
C PRO A 123 -29.61 -0.11 -11.46
N ASP A 124 -28.60 -0.60 -12.17
CA ASP A 124 -27.24 -0.64 -11.64
C ASP A 124 -26.68 0.78 -11.51
N VAL A 125 -26.15 1.11 -10.35
CA VAL A 125 -25.27 2.27 -10.18
C VAL A 125 -23.90 1.84 -10.71
N GLN A 126 -23.27 2.68 -11.53
CA GLN A 126 -21.90 2.42 -11.98
C GLN A 126 -21.13 3.73 -12.08
N LEU A 127 -19.87 3.68 -11.64
CA LEU A 127 -18.92 4.75 -11.90
C LEU A 127 -18.33 4.55 -13.31
N ALA A 128 -18.44 5.57 -14.15
CA ALA A 128 -17.83 5.60 -15.47
C ALA A 128 -17.12 6.93 -15.72
N TYR A 129 -16.06 6.88 -16.52
CA TYR A 129 -15.38 8.05 -17.05
C TYR A 129 -15.98 8.41 -18.40
N VAL A 130 -15.92 9.68 -18.77
CA VAL A 130 -16.50 10.17 -20.02
C VAL A 130 -15.37 10.69 -20.89
N ASP A 131 -15.29 10.23 -22.12
CA ASP A 131 -14.32 10.75 -23.09
C ASP A 131 -14.80 12.08 -23.73
N GLU A 132 -13.97 12.64 -24.62
CA GLU A 132 -14.30 13.90 -25.31
C GLU A 132 -15.57 13.83 -26.16
N THR A 133 -16.04 12.63 -26.52
CA THR A 133 -17.26 12.41 -27.30
C THR A 133 -18.50 12.24 -26.42
N GLY A 134 -18.33 12.16 -25.10
CA GLY A 134 -19.42 11.87 -24.17
C GLY A 134 -19.64 10.37 -23.94
N ALA A 135 -18.81 9.50 -24.50
CA ALA A 135 -18.98 8.05 -24.35
C ALA A 135 -18.45 7.57 -22.98
N PRO A 136 -19.20 6.72 -22.27
CA PRO A 136 -18.77 6.20 -20.98
C PRO A 136 -17.74 5.08 -21.12
N HIS A 137 -16.71 5.11 -20.28
CA HIS A 137 -15.64 4.13 -20.15
C HIS A 137 -15.61 3.62 -18.71
N ARG A 138 -15.48 2.31 -18.53
CA ARG A 138 -15.41 1.69 -17.19
C ARG A 138 -13.95 1.42 -16.83
N PRO A 139 -13.52 1.59 -15.57
CA PRO A 139 -12.14 1.27 -15.14
C PRO A 139 -11.79 -0.23 -15.23
N GLY A 140 -12.74 -1.12 -15.49
CA GLY A 140 -12.56 -2.56 -15.20
C GLY A 140 -12.75 -2.82 -13.69
N SER A 141 -12.32 -4.00 -13.20
CA SER A 141 -12.48 -4.34 -11.77
C SER A 141 -11.38 -3.68 -10.94
N LEU A 142 -11.74 -2.62 -10.22
CA LEU A 142 -10.89 -1.93 -9.26
C LEU A 142 -10.52 -2.82 -8.09
N HIS A 143 -11.48 -3.59 -7.57
CA HIS A 143 -11.29 -4.49 -6.43
C HIS A 143 -10.22 -5.53 -6.74
N ALA A 144 -10.32 -6.20 -7.89
CA ALA A 144 -9.38 -7.24 -8.28
C ALA A 144 -7.96 -6.68 -8.52
N ALA A 145 -7.86 -5.44 -8.98
CA ALA A 145 -6.58 -4.78 -9.27
C ALA A 145 -5.97 -4.08 -8.05
N LEU A 146 -6.72 -3.87 -6.97
CA LEU A 146 -6.28 -3.11 -5.80
C LEU A 146 -5.06 -3.77 -5.12
N GLU A 147 -5.14 -5.08 -4.89
CA GLU A 147 -4.10 -5.85 -4.22
C GLU A 147 -2.80 -5.85 -5.02
N GLU A 148 -2.88 -6.05 -6.35
CA GLU A 148 -1.73 -6.03 -7.26
C GLU A 148 -1.02 -4.68 -7.32
N LEU A 149 -1.73 -3.59 -7.01
CA LEU A 149 -1.17 -2.24 -7.00
C LEU A 149 -0.79 -1.75 -5.60
N ASP A 150 -0.75 -2.62 -4.58
CA ASP A 150 -0.20 -2.29 -3.28
C ASP A 150 1.25 -1.79 -3.45
N PRO A 151 1.57 -0.51 -3.13
CA PRO A 151 2.92 0.02 -3.26
C PRO A 151 3.95 -0.73 -2.42
N ALA A 152 3.49 -1.41 -1.36
CA ALA A 152 4.34 -2.20 -0.49
C ALA A 152 4.64 -3.60 -1.05
N GLY A 153 4.01 -4.00 -2.16
CA GLY A 153 4.19 -5.31 -2.79
C GLY A 153 3.62 -6.48 -1.99
N ARG A 154 2.77 -6.21 -0.99
CA ARG A 154 2.24 -7.21 -0.05
C ARG A 154 0.80 -7.61 -0.31
N HIS A 155 0.20 -7.19 -1.42
CA HIS A 155 -1.18 -7.53 -1.77
C HIS A 155 -2.17 -7.20 -0.64
N GLY A 156 -2.01 -6.03 -0.02
CA GLY A 156 -2.82 -5.58 1.11
C GLY A 156 -2.45 -6.20 2.45
N GLN A 157 -1.62 -7.25 2.49
CA GLN A 157 -1.25 -7.93 3.72
C GLN A 157 -0.46 -7.01 4.67
N PRO A 158 -0.69 -7.13 5.99
CA PRO A 158 0.11 -6.43 6.97
C PRO A 158 1.57 -6.90 6.89
N ARG A 159 2.52 -6.01 7.20
CA ARG A 159 3.91 -6.43 7.41
C ARG A 159 4.02 -7.31 8.64
N THR A 160 4.94 -8.27 8.64
CA THR A 160 5.23 -9.05 9.84
C THR A 160 6.18 -8.30 10.79
N LEU A 161 6.26 -8.76 12.04
CA LEU A 161 7.20 -8.20 13.01
C LEU A 161 8.65 -8.30 12.53
N GLU A 162 9.01 -9.39 11.86
CA GLU A 162 10.34 -9.59 11.27
C GLU A 162 10.64 -8.55 10.19
N LEU A 163 9.68 -8.29 9.28
CA LEU A 163 9.86 -7.29 8.22
C LEU A 163 9.98 -5.88 8.81
N ARG A 164 9.21 -5.58 9.85
CA ARG A 164 9.33 -4.33 10.60
C ARG A 164 10.69 -4.19 11.28
N GLN A 165 11.15 -5.22 11.98
CA GLN A 165 12.45 -5.22 12.65
C GLN A 165 13.58 -5.04 11.62
N PHE A 166 13.48 -5.71 10.48
CA PHE A 166 14.41 -5.58 9.37
C PHE A 166 14.49 -4.14 8.85
N GLY A 167 13.35 -3.51 8.57
CA GLY A 167 13.32 -2.11 8.11
C GLY A 167 13.83 -1.10 9.15
N GLY A 168 13.91 -1.49 10.42
CA GLY A 168 14.50 -0.69 11.50
C GLY A 168 16.02 -0.83 11.63
N LEU A 169 16.65 -1.75 10.89
CA LEU A 169 18.10 -1.92 10.90
C LEU A 169 18.79 -0.80 10.10
N PRO A 170 20.07 -0.49 10.38
CA PRO A 170 20.88 0.35 9.49
C PRO A 170 20.94 -0.17 8.05
N ASP A 171 20.90 0.71 7.05
CA ASP A 171 20.89 0.36 5.61
C ASP A 171 22.05 -0.55 5.18
N GLU A 172 23.21 -0.44 5.83
CA GLU A 172 24.36 -1.33 5.58
C GLU A 172 24.05 -2.76 6.02
N LEU A 173 23.43 -2.93 7.19
CA LEU A 173 23.02 -4.23 7.70
C LEU A 173 21.83 -4.80 6.92
N GLN A 174 20.89 -3.96 6.48
CA GLN A 174 19.79 -4.40 5.61
C GLN A 174 20.33 -5.03 4.33
N ARG A 175 21.23 -4.33 3.63
CA ARG A 175 21.88 -4.83 2.40
C ARG A 175 22.70 -6.09 2.63
N GLU A 176 23.49 -6.15 3.69
CA GLU A 176 24.29 -7.34 4.00
C GLU A 176 23.40 -8.57 4.27
N ILE A 177 22.28 -8.38 4.98
CA ILE A 177 21.29 -9.44 5.19
C ILE A 177 20.65 -9.84 3.86
N GLU A 178 20.18 -8.89 3.03
CA GLU A 178 19.61 -9.17 1.71
C GLU A 178 20.56 -9.99 0.83
N ASP A 179 21.84 -9.62 0.76
CA ASP A 179 22.86 -10.33 0.00
C ASP A 179 23.04 -11.77 0.49
N LEU A 180 23.01 -11.98 1.82
CA LEU A 180 23.09 -13.32 2.42
C LEU A 180 21.83 -14.15 2.15
N LEU A 181 20.64 -13.54 2.16
CA LEU A 181 19.38 -14.23 1.84
C LEU A 181 19.33 -14.63 0.36
N ALA A 182 19.77 -13.75 -0.54
CA ALA A 182 19.87 -14.04 -1.98
C ALA A 182 20.82 -15.21 -2.27
N GLN A 183 21.89 -15.35 -1.47
CA GLN A 183 22.84 -16.47 -1.54
C GLN A 183 22.39 -17.71 -0.76
N GLN A 184 21.21 -17.68 -0.13
CA GLN A 184 20.70 -18.73 0.76
C GLN A 184 21.66 -19.07 1.92
N ALA A 185 22.48 -18.11 2.35
CA ALA A 185 23.45 -18.24 3.42
C ALA A 185 22.80 -18.12 4.81
N TRP A 186 21.77 -18.93 5.07
CA TRP A 186 20.85 -18.80 6.22
C TRP A 186 21.53 -18.69 7.57
N SER A 187 22.54 -19.52 7.83
CA SER A 187 23.26 -19.52 9.11
C SER A 187 24.03 -18.21 9.34
N GLN A 188 24.59 -17.62 8.28
CA GLN A 188 25.34 -16.36 8.37
C GLN A 188 24.37 -15.19 8.59
N ALA A 189 23.26 -15.17 7.83
CA ALA A 189 22.18 -14.19 8.02
C ALA A 189 21.62 -14.26 9.45
N ALA A 190 21.38 -15.47 9.99
CA ALA A 190 20.87 -15.65 11.35
C ALA A 190 21.85 -15.16 12.43
N VAL A 191 23.16 -15.35 12.24
CA VAL A 191 24.19 -14.83 13.15
C VAL A 191 24.23 -13.30 13.09
N LEU A 192 24.15 -12.72 11.89
CA LEU A 192 24.13 -11.27 11.72
C LEU A 192 22.87 -10.66 12.35
N TRP A 193 21.70 -11.23 12.08
CA TRP A 193 20.43 -10.87 12.70
C TRP A 193 20.52 -10.90 14.23
N LYS A 194 20.99 -12.02 14.80
CA LYS A 194 21.17 -12.18 16.25
C LYS A 194 22.06 -11.09 16.86
N ARG A 195 23.11 -10.64 16.16
CA ARG A 195 23.99 -9.57 16.63
C ARG A 195 23.26 -8.22 16.67
N ALA A 196 22.38 -7.98 15.71
CA ALA A 196 21.63 -6.74 15.59
C ALA A 196 20.43 -6.68 16.55
N THR A 197 19.67 -7.77 16.68
CA THR A 197 18.37 -7.78 17.39
C THR A 197 18.38 -8.58 18.71
N GLY A 198 19.44 -9.35 18.99
CA GLY A 198 19.47 -10.28 20.12
C GLY A 198 18.68 -11.57 19.88
N GLY A 199 18.26 -12.24 20.95
CA GLY A 199 17.47 -13.50 20.89
C GLY A 199 18.31 -14.77 20.77
N ASP A 200 17.68 -15.94 20.68
CA ASP A 200 18.40 -17.20 20.46
C ASP A 200 18.62 -17.50 18.97
N LEU A 201 19.67 -18.26 18.64
CA LEU A 201 20.07 -18.50 17.26
C LEU A 201 19.02 -19.30 16.46
N LYS A 202 18.27 -20.18 17.13
CA LYS A 202 17.24 -21.00 16.46
C LYS A 202 16.06 -20.13 16.05
N GLN A 203 15.64 -19.21 16.91
CA GLN A 203 14.63 -18.20 16.59
C GLN A 203 15.12 -17.26 15.48
N CYS A 204 16.36 -16.76 15.57
CA CYS A 204 16.93 -15.89 14.53
C CYS A 204 16.95 -16.59 13.16
N LEU A 205 17.29 -17.89 13.12
CA LEU A 205 17.26 -18.68 11.89
C LEU A 205 15.84 -18.78 11.31
N ALA A 206 14.84 -19.06 12.15
CA ALA A 206 13.45 -19.10 11.70
C ALA A 206 12.97 -17.73 11.19
N THR A 207 13.36 -16.65 11.86
CA THR A 207 13.06 -15.27 11.48
C THR A 207 13.63 -14.92 10.11
N VAL A 208 14.93 -15.16 9.87
CA VAL A 208 15.54 -14.83 8.56
C VAL A 208 14.98 -15.68 7.42
N GLN A 209 14.62 -16.94 7.68
CA GLN A 209 13.92 -17.79 6.71
C GLN A 209 12.51 -17.27 6.41
N SER A 210 11.83 -16.72 7.41
CA SER A 210 10.53 -16.09 7.22
C SER A 210 10.64 -14.79 6.42
N LEU A 211 11.65 -13.97 6.73
CA LEU A 211 11.94 -12.71 6.06
C LEU A 211 12.27 -12.92 4.58
N ALA A 212 13.04 -13.95 4.23
CA ALA A 212 13.39 -14.29 2.85
C ALA A 212 12.21 -14.67 1.94
N ARG A 213 11.02 -14.92 2.51
CA ARG A 213 9.80 -15.16 1.73
C ARG A 213 9.01 -13.87 1.47
N GLN A 214 9.42 -12.76 2.10
CA GLN A 214 8.72 -11.48 2.09
C GLN A 214 9.50 -10.39 1.35
N LEU A 215 10.83 -10.54 1.24
CA LEU A 215 11.73 -9.72 0.41
C LEU A 215 11.86 -10.36 -0.98
#